data_AF-U1YE81-F1
#
_entry.id   AF-U1YE81-F1
#
_cell.length_a   1.000
_cell.length_b   1.000
_cell.length_c   1.000
_cell.angle_alpha   90.00
_cell.angle_beta   90.00
_cell.angle_gamma   90.00
#
_symmetry.space_group_name_H-M   'P 1'
#
loop_
_entity.id
_entity.type
_entity.pdbx_description
1 polymer ?
#
loop_
_entity_poly.entity_id
_entity_poly.type
_entity_poly.pdbx_seq_one_letter_code
_entity_poly.pdbx_strand_id
1 'polypeptide(L)'
;MGAVLGSGILILPGYTATVAGPSSILSWTILSLLSIPLAYTFARLALKYKDFGGISTIVQKAFGYKWSAIVGWFFFAWVATGQAVVGITGAGYIVHIFHLSEIYLYLKIVCN
;
A
#
# COMPACT_ATOMS: atom_id res chain seq x y z
N MET A 1 3.62 -11.42 -3.11
CA MET A 1 4.10 -11.19 -1.72
C MET A 1 4.80 -9.85 -1.54
N GLY A 2 5.65 -9.39 -2.46
CA GLY A 2 6.36 -8.10 -2.33
C GLY A 2 5.49 -6.83 -2.31
N ALA A 3 4.24 -6.88 -2.80
CA ALA A 3 3.34 -5.71 -2.80
C ALA A 3 2.71 -5.40 -1.42
N VAL A 4 2.72 -6.35 -0.48
CA VAL A 4 2.04 -6.19 0.83
C VAL A 4 2.96 -5.53 1.87
N LEU A 5 4.26 -5.81 1.79
CA LEU A 5 5.30 -5.22 2.64
C LEU A 5 5.89 -4.00 1.93
N GLY A 6 5.08 -2.96 1.74
CA GLY A 6 5.54 -1.70 1.16
C GLY A 6 6.52 -0.97 2.08
N SER A 7 7.04 0.16 1.61
CA SER A 7 7.98 1.02 2.36
C SER A 7 7.48 1.43 3.76
N GLY A 8 6.16 1.51 3.92
CA GLY A 8 5.52 1.89 5.17
C GLY A 8 5.80 0.94 6.34
N ILE A 9 6.01 -0.37 6.13
CA ILE A 9 6.23 -1.31 7.24
C ILE A 9 7.56 -1.06 7.96
N LEU A 10 8.53 -0.42 7.30
CA LEU A 10 9.84 -0.12 7.89
C LEU A 10 9.82 1.21 8.68
N ILE A 11 8.97 2.15 8.28
CA ILE A 11 8.91 3.50 8.86
C ILE A 11 7.79 3.61 9.92
N LEU A 12 6.60 3.07 9.63
CA LEU A 12 5.41 3.26 10.46
C LEU A 12 5.53 2.68 11.88
N PRO A 13 6.11 1.49 12.14
CA PRO A 13 6.18 0.96 13.49
C PRO A 13 6.99 1.86 14.43
N GLY A 14 8.13 2.37 13.97
CA GLY A 14 8.95 3.33 14.73
C GLY A 14 8.21 4.64 14.98
N TYR A 15 7.56 5.18 13.94
CA TYR A 15 6.81 6.44 14.05
C TYR A 15 5.56 6.32 14.94
N THR A 16 4.82 5.21 14.84
CA THR A 16 3.65 4.97 15.70
C THR A 16 4.07 4.71 17.15
N ALA A 17 5.23 4.09 17.39
CA ALA A 17 5.77 3.92 18.73
C ALA A 17 6.19 5.24 19.38
N THR A 18 6.72 6.22 18.62
CA THR A 18 7.08 7.54 19.18
C THR A 18 5.85 8.39 19.49
N VAL A 19 4.79 8.30 18.68
CA VAL A 19 3.57 9.09 18.88
C VAL A 19 2.64 8.47 19.93
N ALA A 20 2.44 7.15 19.90
CA ALA A 20 1.47 6.45 20.76
C ALA A 20 2.12 5.75 21.97
N GLY A 21 3.45 5.65 22.04
CA GLY A 21 4.13 4.89 23.09
C GLY A 21 3.78 3.39 23.07
N PRO A 22 3.77 2.69 24.22
CA PRO A 22 3.44 1.27 24.30
C PRO A 22 2.07 0.89 23.73
N SER A 23 1.14 1.86 23.65
CA SER A 23 -0.19 1.65 23.09
C SER A 23 -0.19 1.39 21.57
N SER A 24 0.92 1.66 20.87
CA SER A 24 1.10 1.32 19.45
C SER A 24 0.85 -0.18 19.18
N ILE A 25 1.27 -1.06 20.09
CA ILE A 25 1.07 -2.51 19.96
C ILE A 25 -0.42 -2.86 19.89
N LEU A 26 -1.24 -2.19 20.71
CA LEU A 26 -2.70 -2.37 20.69
C LEU A 26 -3.29 -1.91 19.35
N SER A 27 -2.88 -0.75 18.83
CA SER A 27 -3.33 -0.26 17.52
C SER A 27 -3.00 -1.23 16.38
N TRP A 28 -1.78 -1.75 16.35
CA TRP A 28 -1.35 -2.75 15.37
C TRP A 28 -2.09 -4.07 15.51
N THR A 29 -2.35 -4.51 16.75
CA THR A 29 -3.11 -5.73 17.03
C THR A 29 -4.54 -5.61 16.53
N ILE A 30 -5.22 -4.49 16.84
CA ILE A 30 -6.58 -4.21 16.37
C ILE A 30 -6.62 -4.15 14.85
N LEU A 31 -5.69 -3.43 14.22
CA LEU A 31 -5.62 -3.33 12.76
C LEU A 31 -5.41 -4.69 12.09
N SER A 32 -4.55 -5.53 12.68
CA SER A 32 -4.29 -6.88 12.18
C SER A 32 -5.55 -7.76 12.28
N LEU A 33 -6.25 -7.70 13.42
CA LEU A 33 -7.50 -8.44 13.62
C LEU A 33 -8.60 -7.98 12.66
N LEU A 34 -8.76 -6.67 12.45
CA LEU A 34 -9.73 -6.12 11.48
C LEU A 34 -9.40 -6.49 10.04
N SER A 35 -8.13 -6.74 9.73
CA SER A 35 -7.71 -7.15 8.38
C SER A 35 -8.12 -8.59 8.03
N ILE A 36 -8.32 -9.47 9.03
CA ILE A 36 -8.72 -10.86 8.84
C ILE A 36 -10.07 -11.00 8.12
N PRO A 37 -11.19 -10.40 8.60
CA PRO A 37 -12.49 -10.51 7.92
C PRO A 37 -12.47 -9.88 6.51
N LEU A 38 -11.68 -8.81 6.33
CA LEU A 38 -11.50 -8.20 5.02
C LEU A 38 -10.80 -9.16 4.05
N ALA A 39 -9.67 -9.74 4.46
CA ALA A 39 -8.95 -10.75 3.69
C ALA A 39 -9.83 -11.98 3.38
N TYR A 40 -10.63 -12.44 4.35
CA TYR A 40 -11.56 -13.54 4.17
C TYR A 40 -12.61 -13.24 3.09
N THR A 41 -13.14 -12.02 3.06
CA THR A 41 -14.10 -11.58 2.04
C THR A 41 -13.49 -11.62 0.64
N PHE A 42 -12.29 -11.08 0.48
CA PHE A 42 -11.56 -11.14 -0.78
C PHE A 42 -11.20 -12.57 -1.19
N ALA A 43 -10.79 -13.42 -0.25
CA ALA A 43 -10.51 -14.83 -0.52
C ALA A 43 -11.75 -15.58 -1.01
N ARG A 44 -12.91 -15.39 -0.37
CA ARG A 44 -14.18 -15.96 -0.83
C ARG A 44 -14.57 -15.48 -2.23
N LEU A 45 -14.38 -14.19 -2.51
CA LEU A 45 -14.65 -13.63 -3.84
C LEU A 45 -13.70 -14.19 -4.91
N ALA A 46 -12.41 -14.34 -4.58
CA ALA A 46 -11.42 -14.93 -5.48
C ALA A 46 -11.71 -16.40 -5.80
N LEU A 47 -12.28 -17.16 -4.86
CA LEU A 47 -12.74 -18.53 -5.11
C LEU A 47 -14.03 -18.57 -5.94
N LYS A 48 -14.93 -17.60 -5.75
CA LYS A 48 -16.21 -17.52 -6.46
C LYS A 48 -16.06 -17.12 -7.93
N TYR A 49 -15.13 -16.22 -8.24
CA TYR A 49 -14.90 -15.71 -9.59
C TYR A 49 -13.52 -16.16 -10.10
N LYS A 50 -13.50 -17.15 -11.00
CA LYS A 50 -12.26 -17.69 -11.61
C LYS A 50 -11.64 -16.80 -12.70
N ASP A 51 -12.16 -15.61 -12.90
CA ASP A 51 -11.71 -14.71 -13.95
C ASP A 51 -10.43 -13.97 -13.53
N PHE A 52 -9.45 -13.94 -14.44
CA PHE A 52 -8.11 -13.36 -14.18
C PHE A 52 -8.05 -11.83 -14.14
N GLY A 53 -9.19 -11.11 -14.17
CA GLY A 53 -9.20 -9.65 -14.26
C GLY A 53 -9.24 -8.90 -12.92
N GLY A 54 -9.19 -9.59 -11.79
CA GLY A 54 -9.07 -8.97 -10.46
C GLY A 54 -10.33 -8.26 -9.96
N ILE A 55 -10.16 -7.22 -9.14
CA ILE A 55 -11.26 -6.54 -8.42
C ILE A 55 -12.23 -5.84 -9.39
N SER A 56 -11.73 -5.27 -10.49
CA SER A 56 -12.57 -4.63 -11.51
C SER A 56 -13.53 -5.64 -12.16
N THR A 57 -13.09 -6.87 -12.43
CA THR A 57 -13.96 -7.93 -12.96
C THR A 57 -15.04 -8.35 -11.96
N ILE A 58 -14.69 -8.44 -10.68
CA ILE A 58 -15.67 -8.74 -9.62
C ILE A 58 -16.74 -7.63 -9.57
N VAL A 59 -16.33 -6.36 -9.60
CA VAL A 59 -17.25 -5.21 -9.61
C VAL A 59 -18.07 -5.17 -10.90
N GLN A 60 -17.48 -5.52 -12.05
CA GLN A 60 -18.21 -5.60 -13.32
C GLN A 60 -19.35 -6.62 -13.26
N LYS A 61 -19.10 -7.79 -12.67
CA LYS A 61 -20.11 -8.83 -12.51
C LYS A 61 -21.20 -8.48 -11.49
N ALA A 62 -20.88 -7.65 -10.48
CA ALA A 62 -21.82 -7.27 -9.43
C ALA A 62 -22.63 -5.99 -9.75
N PHE A 63 -22.00 -4.99 -10.36
CA PHE A 63 -22.56 -3.64 -10.53
C PHE A 63 -22.53 -3.14 -11.99
N GLY A 64 -21.91 -3.87 -12.92
CA GLY A 64 -21.83 -3.51 -14.33
C GLY A 64 -20.59 -2.69 -14.72
N TYR A 65 -20.51 -2.34 -16.00
CA TYR A 65 -19.29 -1.78 -16.62
C TYR A 65 -18.88 -0.41 -16.07
N LYS A 66 -19.84 0.50 -15.84
CA LYS A 66 -19.54 1.87 -15.35
C LYS A 66 -18.81 1.85 -14.01
N TRP A 67 -19.31 1.08 -13.05
CA TRP A 67 -18.72 0.98 -11.72
C TRP A 67 -17.38 0.24 -11.74
N SER A 68 -17.25 -0.78 -12.59
CA SER A 68 -15.97 -1.45 -12.83
C SER A 68 -14.89 -0.49 -13.32
N ALA A 69 -15.21 0.37 -14.29
CA ALA A 69 -14.26 1.34 -14.83
C ALA A 69 -13.82 2.35 -13.76
N ILE A 70 -14.75 2.86 -12.95
CA ILE A 70 -14.44 3.78 -11.84
C ILE A 70 -13.48 3.09 -10.85
N VAL A 71 -13.85 1.91 -10.34
CA VAL A 71 -13.01 1.18 -9.38
C VAL A 71 -11.65 0.83 -9.98
N GLY A 72 -11.60 0.46 -11.26
CA GLY A 72 -10.36 0.19 -11.98
C GLY A 72 -9.44 1.42 -12.03
N TRP A 73 -9.97 2.59 -12.35
CA TRP A 73 -9.20 3.85 -12.36
C TRP A 73 -8.72 4.24 -10.98
N PHE A 74 -9.56 4.13 -9.95
CA PHE A 74 -9.16 4.39 -8.56
C PHE A 74 -8.06 3.42 -8.10
N PHE A 75 -8.20 2.13 -8.41
CA PHE A 75 -7.19 1.13 -8.09
C PHE A 75 -5.86 1.41 -8.80
N PHE A 76 -5.92 1.77 -10.08
CA PHE A 76 -4.73 2.16 -10.84
C PHE A 76 -4.04 3.39 -10.24
N ALA A 77 -4.78 4.46 -9.95
CA ALA A 77 -4.25 5.68 -9.33
C ALA A 77 -3.60 5.39 -7.96
N TRP A 78 -4.26 4.56 -7.14
CA TRP A 78 -3.74 4.13 -5.85
C TRP A 78 -2.43 3.35 -5.99
N VAL A 79 -2.38 2.35 -6.88
CA VAL A 79 -1.18 1.53 -7.10
C VAL A 79 -0.05 2.39 -7.66
N ALA A 80 -0.31 3.24 -8.65
CA ALA A 80 0.71 4.12 -9.23
C ALA A 80 1.33 5.05 -8.16
N THR A 81 0.49 5.66 -7.33
CA THR A 81 0.94 6.52 -6.24
C THR A 81 1.74 5.73 -5.21
N GLY A 82 1.27 4.54 -4.82
CA GLY A 82 1.96 3.67 -3.86
C GLY A 82 3.35 3.26 -4.35
N GLN A 83 3.48 2.90 -5.64
CA GLN A 83 4.77 2.52 -6.23
C GLN A 83 5.77 3.70 -6.25
N ALA A 84 5.30 4.92 -6.51
CA ALA A 84 6.15 6.11 -6.44
C ALA A 84 6.70 6.33 -5.03
N VAL A 85 5.84 6.22 -4.00
CA VAL A 85 6.27 6.35 -2.59
C VAL A 85 7.27 5.27 -2.22
N VAL A 86 7.04 4.02 -2.62
CA VAL A 86 7.97 2.91 -2.37
C VAL A 86 9.34 3.19 -3.00
N GLY A 87 9.37 3.69 -4.24
CA GLY A 87 10.61 4.06 -4.93
C GLY A 87 11.38 5.15 -4.20
N ILE A 88 10.70 6.23 -3.79
CA ILE A 88 11.31 7.35 -3.04
C ILE A 88 11.86 6.88 -1.70
N THR A 89 11.09 6.12 -0.94
CA THR A 89 11.56 5.59 0.35
C THR A 89 12.74 4.64 0.18
N GLY A 90 12.71 3.75 -0.81
CA GLY A 90 13.82 2.86 -1.12
C GLY A 90 15.11 3.62 -1.47
N ALA A 91 14.99 4.67 -2.29
CA ALA A 91 16.12 5.53 -2.62
C ALA A 91 16.68 6.26 -1.38
N GLY A 92 15.81 6.71 -0.46
CA GLY A 92 16.22 7.30 0.82
C GLY A 92 17.06 6.34 1.68
N TYR A 93 16.65 5.06 1.78
CA TYR A 93 17.44 4.06 2.50
C TYR A 93 18.82 3.84 1.89
N ILE A 94 18.94 3.78 0.56
CA ILE A 94 20.22 3.61 -0.13
C ILE A 94 21.14 4.80 0.17
N VAL A 95 20.65 6.03 0.04
CA VAL A 95 21.44 7.24 0.33
C VAL A 95 21.95 7.25 1.76
N HIS A 96 21.10 6.87 2.72
CA HIS A 96 21.46 6.83 4.14
C HIS A 96 22.51 5.76 4.45
N ILE A 97 22.47 4.58 3.80
CA ILE A 97 23.44 3.50 4.02
C ILE A 97 24.82 3.85 3.44
N PHE A 98 24.85 4.50 2.28
CA PHE A 98 26.10 4.84 1.60
C PHE A 98 26.65 6.23 1.98
N HIS A 99 26.05 6.90 2.97
CA HIS A 99 26.41 8.27 3.40
C HIS A 99 26.50 9.28 2.24
N LEU A 100 25.65 9.12 1.20
CA LEU A 100 25.57 10.11 0.13
C LEU A 100 24.91 11.39 0.66
N SER A 101 25.33 12.54 0.13
CA SER A 101 24.73 13.84 0.47
C SER A 101 23.22 13.86 0.16
N GLU A 102 22.38 13.92 1.20
CA GLU A 102 20.91 13.99 1.10
C GLU A 102 20.40 15.16 0.23
N ILE A 103 21.25 16.19 0.06
CA ILE A 103 20.96 17.38 -0.75
C ILE A 103 20.66 17.02 -2.21
N TYR A 104 21.30 16.01 -2.80
CA TYR A 104 21.05 15.62 -4.20
C TYR A 104 19.70 14.92 -4.42
N LEU A 105 19.16 14.25 -3.40
CA LEU A 105 17.89 13.52 -3.51
C LEU A 105 16.69 14.47 -3.36
N TYR A 106 16.77 15.42 -2.42
CA TYR A 106 15.77 16.46 -2.25
C TYR A 106 15.74 17.47 -3.42
N LEU A 107 16.89 17.90 -3.94
CA LEU A 107 16.94 18.85 -5.07
C LEU A 107 16.35 18.27 -6.37
N LYS A 108 16.48 16.97 -6.61
CA LYS A 108 16.02 16.34 -7.86
C LYS A 108 14.55 15.92 -7.84
N ILE A 109 13.94 15.80 -6.65
CA ILE A 109 12.52 15.46 -6.44
C ILE A 109 11.65 16.73 -6.38
N VAL A 110 12.17 17.85 -5.87
CA VAL A 110 11.42 19.12 -5.76
C VAL A 110 11.52 19.97 -7.03
N CYS A 111 12.57 19.80 -7.83
CA CYS A 111 12.84 20.61 -9.02
C CYS A 111 12.39 19.95 -10.35
N ASN A 112 11.55 18.90 -10.29
CA ASN A 112 10.88 18.27 -11.42
C ASN A 112 9.44 17.97 -11.02
#